data_AF-A0A480AMB0-F1
#
_entry.id   AF-A0A480AMB0-F1
#
_cell.length_a   1.000
_cell.length_b   1.000
_cell.length_c   1.000
_cell.angle_alpha   90.00
_cell.angle_beta   90.00
_cell.angle_gamma   90.00
#
_symmetry.space_group_name_H-M   'P 1'
#
loop_
_entity.id
_entity.type
_entity.pdbx_description
1 polymer ?
#
loop_
_entity_poly.entity_id
_entity_poly.type
_entity_poly.pdbx_seq_one_letter_code
_entity_poly.pdbx_strand_id
1 'polypeptide(L)'
;MSLFDDLSRFLESRLEEFLRNNPHLELEALLEQLREQEEDTLKLISELQLQEKRSQDEILSTAQEIQKWHIRIQKAQAAGRQDLITPAQQREAALLQEGNQMWGHMQGLKERITQSQELLGKIQKRRQEVQTKAAEMQTARTKAQTQQKLENYGWNTASNSQSNFDELEDKFRRWETQDELEQLKRKMGK
;
A
#
# COMPACT_ATOMS: atom_id res chain seq x y z
N MET A 1 -18.54 -12.33 9.79
CA MET A 1 -17.43 -11.37 9.99
C MET A 1 -16.60 -11.39 8.73
N SER A 2 -16.45 -10.23 8.11
CA SER A 2 -15.83 -10.08 6.79
C SER A 2 -14.30 -9.99 6.96
N LEU A 3 -13.51 -10.53 6.02
CA LEU A 3 -12.05 -10.34 5.95
C LEU A 3 -11.63 -8.86 6.09
N PHE A 4 -12.53 -7.96 5.71
CA PHE A 4 -12.41 -6.51 5.84
C PHE A 4 -12.38 -5.99 7.30
N ASP A 5 -13.14 -6.61 8.20
CA ASP A 5 -13.15 -6.26 9.62
C ASP A 5 -11.87 -6.73 10.31
N ASP A 6 -11.40 -7.93 9.96
CA ASP A 6 -10.19 -8.50 10.52
C ASP A 6 -8.94 -7.72 10.06
N LEU A 7 -8.90 -7.26 8.81
CA LEU A 7 -7.81 -6.39 8.31
C LEU A 7 -7.82 -5.00 8.96
N SER A 8 -9.01 -4.40 9.14
CA SER A 8 -9.13 -3.10 9.81
C SER A 8 -8.67 -3.20 11.26
N ARG A 9 -9.09 -4.24 11.99
CA ARG A 9 -8.67 -4.50 13.38
C ARG A 9 -7.18 -4.82 13.49
N PHE A 10 -6.62 -5.51 12.50
CA PHE A 10 -5.19 -5.77 12.44
C PHE A 10 -4.39 -4.46 12.32
N LEU A 11 -4.80 -3.56 11.41
CA LEU A 11 -4.15 -2.27 11.22
C LEU A 11 -4.28 -1.36 12.45
N GLU A 12 -5.37 -1.48 13.21
CA GLU A 12 -5.66 -0.66 14.38
C GLU A 12 -4.90 -1.14 15.63
N SER A 13 -4.95 -2.44 15.94
CA SER A 13 -4.38 -3.00 17.18
C SER A 13 -2.89 -3.34 17.12
N ARG A 14 -2.40 -3.91 16.02
CA ARG A 14 -1.04 -4.47 16.00
C ARG A 14 0.06 -3.43 15.85
N LEU A 15 -0.24 -2.26 15.28
CA LEU A 15 0.79 -1.29 14.91
C LEU A 15 1.31 -0.50 16.12
N GLU A 16 0.45 -0.22 17.10
CA GLU A 16 0.87 0.40 18.37
C GLU A 16 1.73 -0.54 19.21
N GLU A 17 1.40 -1.84 19.17
CA GLU A 17 2.16 -2.88 19.84
C GLU A 17 3.50 -3.16 19.12
N PHE A 18 3.52 -3.12 17.78
CA PHE A 18 4.73 -3.24 16.95
C PHE A 18 5.73 -2.11 17.20
N LEU A 19 5.25 -0.86 17.23
CA LEU A 19 6.10 0.32 17.48
C LEU A 19 6.79 0.27 18.85
N ARG A 20 6.24 -0.47 19.81
CA ARG A 20 6.70 -0.49 21.20
C ARG A 20 7.81 -1.52 21.44
N ASN A 21 7.89 -2.58 20.64
CA ASN A 21 8.70 -3.75 20.96
C ASN A 21 10.05 -3.81 20.21
N ASN A 22 10.19 -3.38 18.94
CA ASN A 22 11.48 -3.25 18.24
C ASN A 22 11.47 -2.20 17.10
N PRO A 23 11.79 -0.92 17.39
CA PRO A 23 11.32 0.22 16.57
C PRO A 23 11.96 0.45 15.19
N HIS A 24 13.08 -0.20 14.80
CA HIS A 24 13.88 0.25 13.64
C HIS A 24 13.87 -0.71 12.45
N LEU A 25 14.07 -2.02 12.64
CA LEU A 25 14.00 -2.99 11.54
C LEU A 25 12.56 -3.30 11.13
N GLU A 26 11.61 -3.14 12.04
CA GLU A 26 10.20 -3.44 11.79
C GLU A 26 9.48 -2.33 11.01
N LEU A 27 9.95 -1.07 11.11
CA LEU A 27 9.30 0.07 10.46
C LEU A 27 9.52 0.13 8.96
N GLU A 28 10.73 -0.15 8.49
CA GLU A 28 11.02 -0.20 7.05
C GLU A 28 10.26 -1.36 6.39
N ALA A 29 10.22 -2.53 7.04
CA ALA A 29 9.43 -3.68 6.58
C ALA A 29 7.93 -3.36 6.55
N LEU A 30 7.42 -2.65 7.56
CA LEU A 30 6.01 -2.26 7.63
C LEU A 30 5.66 -1.19 6.58
N LEU A 31 6.56 -0.25 6.28
CA LEU A 31 6.39 0.71 5.18
C LEU A 31 6.32 0.01 3.84
N GLU A 32 7.20 -0.98 3.60
CA GLU A 32 7.20 -1.75 2.37
C GLU A 32 5.90 -2.57 2.23
N GLN A 33 5.45 -3.22 3.31
CA GLN A 33 4.18 -3.95 3.32
C GLN A 33 2.98 -3.02 3.03
N LEU A 34 2.95 -1.82 3.62
CA LEU A 34 1.89 -0.84 3.33
C LEU A 34 1.96 -0.34 1.88
N ARG A 35 3.16 -0.22 1.31
CA ARG A 35 3.35 0.15 -0.10
C ARG A 35 2.81 -0.93 -1.04
N GLU A 36 3.15 -2.20 -0.78
CA GLU A 36 2.65 -3.35 -1.54
C GLU A 36 1.12 -3.45 -1.45
N GLN A 37 0.55 -3.30 -0.25
CA GLN A 37 -0.90 -3.29 -0.06
C GLN A 37 -1.59 -2.15 -0.81
N GLU A 38 -0.97 -0.97 -0.85
CA GLU A 38 -1.49 0.16 -1.64
C GLU A 38 -1.50 -0.15 -3.14
N GLU A 39 -0.42 -0.73 -3.66
CA GLU A 39 -0.31 -1.12 -5.07
C GLU A 39 -1.35 -2.20 -5.44
N ASP A 40 -1.50 -3.23 -4.61
CA ASP A 40 -2.48 -4.28 -4.83
C ASP A 40 -3.92 -3.77 -4.75
N THR A 41 -4.20 -2.84 -3.84
CA THR A 41 -5.52 -2.20 -3.73
C THR A 41 -5.81 -1.36 -4.97
N LEU A 42 -4.81 -0.65 -5.52
CA LEU A 42 -4.95 0.09 -6.78
C LEU A 42 -5.23 -0.84 -7.97
N LYS A 43 -4.50 -1.97 -8.06
CA LYS A 43 -4.76 -3.00 -9.08
C LYS A 43 -6.19 -3.54 -8.98
N LEU A 44 -6.63 -3.89 -7.77
CA LEU A 44 -7.98 -4.37 -7.52
C LEU A 44 -9.04 -3.35 -7.97
N ILE A 45 -8.88 -2.07 -7.61
CA ILE A 45 -9.80 -1.01 -8.06
C ILE A 45 -9.86 -0.95 -9.59
N SER A 46 -8.70 -0.99 -10.26
CA SER A 46 -8.65 -0.93 -11.72
C SER A 46 -9.33 -2.12 -12.39
N GLU A 47 -9.18 -3.32 -11.82
CA GLU A 47 -9.84 -4.53 -12.30
C GLU A 47 -11.36 -4.43 -12.12
N LEU A 48 -11.82 -4.01 -10.94
CA LEU A 48 -13.24 -3.84 -10.66
C LEU A 48 -13.88 -2.80 -11.58
N GLN A 49 -13.20 -1.69 -11.87
CA GLN A 49 -13.67 -0.67 -12.83
C GLN A 49 -13.76 -1.22 -14.25
N LEU A 50 -12.84 -2.08 -14.67
CA LEU A 50 -12.90 -2.74 -15.97
C LEU A 50 -14.09 -3.69 -16.05
N GLN A 51 -14.34 -4.46 -14.98
CA GLN A 51 -15.50 -5.36 -14.88
C GLN A 51 -16.81 -4.55 -14.90
N GLU A 52 -16.89 -3.44 -14.17
CA GLU A 52 -18.05 -2.55 -14.15
C GLU A 52 -18.38 -2.04 -15.56
N LYS A 53 -17.37 -1.57 -16.30
CA LYS A 53 -17.55 -1.10 -17.69
C LYS A 53 -18.06 -2.20 -18.60
N ARG A 54 -17.51 -3.42 -18.50
CA ARG A 54 -17.98 -4.57 -19.29
C ARG A 54 -19.44 -4.87 -18.99
N SER A 55 -19.82 -4.93 -17.71
CA SER A 55 -21.22 -5.13 -17.34
C SER A 55 -22.13 -4.01 -17.85
N GLN A 56 -21.67 -2.75 -17.85
CA GLN A 56 -22.41 -1.63 -18.43
C GLN A 56 -22.64 -1.81 -19.93
N ASP A 57 -21.60 -2.19 -20.69
CA ASP A 57 -21.70 -2.43 -22.13
C ASP A 57 -22.66 -3.58 -22.45
N GLU A 58 -22.60 -4.65 -21.67
CA GLU A 58 -23.50 -5.79 -21.80
C GLU A 58 -24.96 -5.41 -21.50
N ILE A 59 -25.21 -4.64 -20.43
CA ILE A 59 -26.55 -4.12 -20.10
C ILE A 59 -27.10 -3.25 -21.25
N LEU A 60 -26.26 -2.39 -21.82
CA LEU A 60 -26.64 -1.56 -22.97
C LEU A 60 -26.98 -2.41 -24.20
N SER A 61 -26.20 -3.45 -24.48
CA SER A 61 -26.50 -4.39 -25.56
C SER A 61 -27.83 -5.10 -25.34
N THR A 62 -28.09 -5.62 -24.14
CA THR A 62 -29.35 -6.26 -23.77
C THR A 62 -30.53 -5.29 -23.89
N ALA A 63 -30.37 -4.03 -23.47
CA ALA A 63 -31.40 -3.00 -23.62
C ALA A 63 -31.75 -2.72 -25.09
N GLN A 64 -30.77 -2.71 -25.99
CA GLN A 64 -31.01 -2.58 -27.43
C GLN A 64 -31.76 -3.80 -28.00
N GLU A 65 -31.44 -5.00 -27.56
CA GLU A 65 -32.18 -6.21 -27.96
C GLU A 65 -33.62 -6.20 -27.46
N ILE A 66 -33.86 -5.79 -26.21
CA ILE A 66 -35.21 -5.58 -25.66
C ILE A 66 -35.98 -4.60 -26.55
N GLN A 67 -35.39 -3.46 -26.89
CA GLN A 67 -36.03 -2.48 -27.76
C GLN A 67 -36.40 -3.06 -29.14
N LYS A 68 -35.52 -3.86 -29.75
CA LYS A 68 -35.80 -4.53 -31.04
C LYS A 68 -36.98 -5.49 -30.92
N TRP A 69 -37.04 -6.31 -29.87
CA TRP A 69 -38.14 -7.23 -29.64
C TRP A 69 -39.44 -6.49 -29.34
N HIS A 70 -39.40 -5.42 -28.55
CA HIS A 70 -40.55 -4.57 -28.27
C HIS A 70 -41.19 -4.03 -29.56
N ILE A 71 -40.37 -3.47 -30.46
CA ILE A 71 -40.84 -2.97 -31.77
C ILE A 71 -41.45 -4.10 -32.61
N ARG A 72 -40.84 -5.29 -32.61
CA ARG A 72 -41.38 -6.46 -33.32
C ARG A 72 -42.73 -6.90 -32.77
N ILE A 73 -42.91 -6.88 -31.45
CA ILE A 73 -44.19 -7.20 -30.79
C ILE A 73 -45.26 -6.21 -31.23
N GLN A 74 -44.97 -4.89 -31.20
CA GLN A 74 -45.93 -3.88 -31.66
C GLN A 74 -46.33 -4.07 -33.12
N LYS A 75 -45.37 -4.40 -33.99
CA LYS A 75 -45.66 -4.71 -35.40
C LYS A 75 -46.54 -5.95 -35.56
N ALA A 76 -46.28 -7.01 -34.80
CA ALA A 76 -47.08 -8.24 -34.83
C ALA A 76 -48.51 -8.00 -34.29
N GLN A 77 -48.65 -7.19 -33.24
CA GLN A 77 -49.93 -6.74 -32.70
C GLN A 77 -50.75 -5.96 -33.74
N ALA A 78 -50.13 -4.97 -34.40
CA ALA A 78 -50.79 -4.19 -35.44
C ALA A 78 -51.22 -5.04 -36.65
N ALA A 79 -50.49 -6.13 -36.95
CA ALA A 79 -50.81 -7.06 -38.03
C ALA A 79 -51.76 -8.20 -37.62
N GLY A 80 -52.19 -8.27 -36.35
CA GLY A 80 -53.05 -9.36 -35.83
C GLY A 80 -52.39 -10.74 -35.83
N ARG A 81 -51.06 -10.82 -35.90
CA ARG A 81 -50.28 -12.08 -35.96
C ARG A 81 -50.02 -12.62 -34.56
N GLN A 82 -51.06 -13.16 -33.94
CA GLN A 82 -51.03 -13.63 -32.55
C GLN A 82 -50.06 -14.79 -32.32
N ASP A 83 -49.80 -15.59 -33.35
CA ASP A 83 -48.78 -16.63 -33.40
C ASP A 83 -47.37 -16.11 -33.12
N LEU A 84 -47.08 -14.85 -33.47
CA LEU A 84 -45.77 -14.22 -33.29
C LEU A 84 -45.67 -13.41 -32.00
N ILE A 85 -46.79 -12.97 -31.43
CA ILE A 85 -46.83 -12.10 -30.25
C ILE A 85 -46.34 -12.84 -29.01
N THR A 86 -46.94 -13.99 -28.71
CA THR A 86 -46.62 -14.77 -27.50
C THR A 86 -45.14 -15.18 -27.40
N PRO A 87 -44.51 -15.79 -28.43
CA PRO A 87 -43.09 -16.14 -28.34
C PRO A 87 -42.17 -14.90 -28.28
N ALA A 88 -42.53 -13.80 -28.93
CA ALA A 88 -41.75 -12.57 -28.87
C ALA A 88 -41.81 -11.92 -27.48
N GLN A 89 -42.97 -11.91 -26.82
CA GLN A 89 -43.13 -11.45 -25.44
C GLN A 89 -42.33 -12.29 -24.44
N GLN A 90 -42.31 -13.61 -24.62
CA GLN A 90 -41.47 -14.49 -23.80
C GLN A 90 -39.98 -14.16 -23.96
N ARG A 91 -39.55 -13.86 -25.20
CA ARG A 91 -38.16 -13.47 -25.48
C ARG A 91 -37.80 -12.13 -24.85
N GLU A 92 -38.68 -11.13 -24.95
CA GLU A 92 -38.51 -9.83 -24.28
C GLU A 92 -38.44 -9.98 -22.76
N ALA A 93 -39.33 -10.78 -22.16
CA ALA A 93 -39.34 -11.04 -20.72
C ALA A 93 -38.05 -11.72 -20.25
N ALA A 94 -37.52 -12.68 -21.03
CA ALA A 94 -36.25 -13.34 -20.72
C ALA A 94 -35.08 -12.35 -20.74
N LEU A 95 -35.02 -11.47 -21.75
CA LEU A 95 -33.99 -10.42 -21.82
C LEU A 95 -34.09 -9.40 -20.68
N LEU A 96 -35.31 -9.05 -20.26
CA LEU A 96 -35.52 -8.18 -19.09
C LEU A 96 -35.03 -8.83 -17.80
N GLN A 97 -35.28 -10.12 -17.61
CA GLN A 97 -34.77 -10.86 -16.46
C GLN A 97 -33.23 -10.93 -16.47
N GLU A 98 -32.63 -11.21 -17.62
CA GLU A 98 -31.18 -11.20 -17.81
C GLU A 98 -30.58 -9.82 -17.50
N GLY A 99 -31.14 -8.76 -18.08
CA GLY A 99 -30.71 -7.38 -17.83
C GLY A 99 -30.79 -6.99 -16.35
N ASN A 100 -31.83 -7.43 -15.64
CA ASN A 100 -31.96 -7.20 -14.19
C ASN A 100 -30.87 -7.91 -13.37
N GLN A 101 -30.50 -9.14 -13.75
CA GLN A 101 -29.42 -9.87 -13.09
C GLN A 101 -28.07 -9.16 -13.30
N MET A 102 -27.80 -8.73 -14.54
CA MET A 102 -26.58 -7.99 -14.87
C MET A 102 -26.51 -6.66 -14.14
N TRP A 103 -27.63 -5.95 -14.03
CA TRP A 103 -27.73 -4.73 -13.23
C TRP A 103 -27.40 -4.97 -11.76
N GLY A 104 -27.96 -6.03 -11.15
CA GLY A 104 -27.64 -6.41 -9.78
C GLY A 104 -26.16 -6.71 -9.57
N HIS A 105 -25.54 -7.43 -10.52
CA HIS A 105 -24.10 -7.68 -10.50
C HIS A 105 -23.29 -6.39 -10.58
N MET A 106 -23.63 -5.49 -11.51
CA MET A 106 -22.98 -4.18 -11.66
C MET A 106 -23.09 -3.33 -10.39
N GLN A 107 -24.23 -3.34 -9.70
CA GLN A 107 -24.37 -2.65 -8.41
C GLN A 107 -23.42 -3.22 -7.35
N GLY A 108 -23.30 -4.55 -7.28
CA GLY A 108 -22.32 -5.19 -6.40
C GLY A 108 -20.87 -4.84 -6.73
N LEU A 109 -20.53 -4.67 -8.01
CA LEU A 109 -19.22 -4.18 -8.43
C LEU A 109 -18.98 -2.74 -7.96
N LYS A 110 -19.96 -1.85 -8.12
CA LYS A 110 -19.89 -0.46 -7.64
C LYS A 110 -19.66 -0.38 -6.14
N GLU A 111 -20.38 -1.19 -5.36
CA GLU A 111 -20.19 -1.25 -3.90
C GLU A 111 -18.77 -1.69 -3.53
N ARG A 112 -18.24 -2.72 -4.21
CA ARG A 112 -16.85 -3.19 -3.99
C ARG A 112 -15.81 -2.15 -4.38
N ILE A 113 -16.05 -1.38 -5.44
CA ILE A 113 -15.17 -0.26 -5.83
C ILE A 113 -15.11 0.77 -4.70
N THR A 114 -16.26 1.20 -4.19
CA THR A 114 -16.34 2.16 -3.08
C THR A 114 -15.60 1.66 -1.84
N GLN A 115 -15.84 0.41 -1.44
CA GLN A 115 -15.15 -0.21 -0.30
C GLN A 115 -13.62 -0.28 -0.50
N SER A 116 -13.18 -0.58 -1.73
CA SER A 116 -11.75 -0.65 -2.06
C SER A 116 -11.10 0.74 -2.03
N GLN A 117 -11.81 1.79 -2.47
CA GLN A 117 -11.35 3.18 -2.38
C GLN A 117 -11.24 3.65 -0.92
N GLU A 118 -12.19 3.28 -0.07
CA GLU A 118 -12.11 3.55 1.37
C GLU A 118 -10.92 2.86 2.01
N LEU A 119 -10.66 1.59 1.65
CA LEU A 119 -9.49 0.84 2.10
C LEU A 119 -8.19 1.52 1.68
N LEU A 120 -8.09 1.94 0.41
CA LEU A 120 -6.95 2.67 -0.11
C LEU A 120 -6.66 3.92 0.71
N GLY A 121 -7.69 4.71 1.04
CA GLY A 121 -7.56 5.90 1.88
C GLY A 121 -7.03 5.57 3.29
N LYS A 122 -7.48 4.46 3.89
CA LYS A 122 -6.98 3.99 5.19
C LYS A 122 -5.50 3.58 5.12
N ILE A 123 -5.12 2.82 4.09
CA ILE A 123 -3.72 2.38 3.85
C ILE A 123 -2.81 3.61 3.68
N GLN A 124 -3.21 4.57 2.86
CA GLN A 124 -2.44 5.80 2.60
C GLN A 124 -2.23 6.61 3.88
N LYS A 125 -3.29 6.80 4.67
CA LYS A 125 -3.20 7.47 5.98
C LYS A 125 -2.22 6.74 6.89
N ARG A 126 -2.32 5.41 6.97
CA ARG A 126 -1.43 4.62 7.82
C ARG A 126 0.02 4.69 7.37
N ARG A 127 0.28 4.67 6.06
CA ARG A 127 1.62 4.84 5.49
C ARG A 127 2.23 6.19 5.89
N GLN A 128 1.45 7.27 5.85
CA GLN A 128 1.90 8.60 6.27
C GLN A 128 2.23 8.66 7.77
N GLU A 129 1.39 8.04 8.61
CA GLU A 129 1.64 7.95 10.06
C GLU A 129 2.93 7.20 10.37
N VAL A 130 3.14 6.06 9.72
CA VAL A 130 4.33 5.22 9.89
C VAL A 130 5.57 5.95 9.39
N GLN A 131 5.49 6.64 8.25
CA GLN A 131 6.59 7.41 7.69
C GLN A 131 6.99 8.57 8.62
N THR A 132 6.01 9.29 9.18
CA THR A 132 6.25 10.36 10.15
C THR A 132 6.97 9.81 11.39
N LYS A 133 6.49 8.70 11.95
CA LYS A 133 7.11 8.06 13.12
C LYS A 133 8.52 7.56 12.84
N ALA A 134 8.77 6.99 11.64
CA ALA A 134 10.10 6.57 11.23
C ALA A 134 11.07 7.76 11.18
N ALA A 135 10.64 8.89 10.61
CA ALA A 135 11.44 10.12 10.55
C ALA A 135 11.71 10.70 11.94
N GLU A 136 10.69 10.76 12.81
CA GLU A 136 10.83 11.22 14.20
C GLU A 136 11.86 10.39 14.97
N MET A 137 11.82 9.05 14.86
CA MET A 137 12.78 8.19 15.53
C MET A 137 14.20 8.32 14.96
N GLN A 138 14.35 8.49 13.65
CA GLN A 138 15.65 8.72 13.04
C GLN A 138 16.26 10.05 13.51
N THR A 139 15.46 11.11 13.61
CA THR A 139 15.92 12.40 14.14
C THR A 139 16.25 12.35 15.64
N ALA A 140 15.43 11.64 16.44
CA ALA A 140 15.70 11.43 17.87
C ALA A 140 17.00 10.66 18.09
N ARG A 141 17.25 9.61 17.30
CA ARG A 141 18.50 8.82 17.35
C ARG A 141 19.72 9.67 16.98
N THR A 142 19.61 10.48 15.93
CA THR A 142 20.70 11.37 15.48
C THR A 142 21.02 12.43 16.55
N LYS A 143 19.99 13.00 17.20
CA LYS A 143 20.17 13.96 18.30
C LYS A 143 20.81 13.32 19.53
N ALA A 144 20.37 12.12 19.93
CA ALA A 144 20.95 11.38 21.05
C ALA A 144 22.44 11.03 20.81
N GLN A 145 22.78 10.57 19.59
CA GLN A 145 24.17 10.31 19.22
C GLN A 145 25.03 11.58 19.21
N THR A 146 24.46 12.72 18.80
CA THR A 146 25.16 14.01 18.78
C THR A 146 25.40 14.54 20.21
N GLN A 147 24.42 14.40 21.11
CA GLN A 147 24.57 14.75 22.52
C GLN A 147 25.60 13.87 23.23
N GLN A 148 25.57 12.54 23.03
CA GLN A 148 26.60 11.65 23.57
C GLN A 148 28.00 12.00 23.06
N LYS A 149 28.13 12.38 21.78
CA LYS A 149 29.39 12.83 21.22
C LYS A 149 29.85 14.14 21.89
N LEU A 150 28.97 15.14 22.05
CA LEU A 150 29.28 16.41 22.70
C LEU A 150 29.64 16.25 24.20
N GLU A 151 28.94 15.38 24.94
CA GLU A 151 29.25 15.05 26.34
C GLU A 151 30.60 14.34 26.49
N ASN A 152 30.93 13.44 25.54
CA ASN A 152 32.22 12.74 25.52
C ASN A 152 33.39 13.69 25.14
N TYR A 153 33.15 14.71 24.32
CA TYR A 153 34.15 15.77 24.09
C TYR A 153 34.30 16.71 25.29
N GLY A 154 33.20 17.05 25.99
CA GLY A 154 33.23 17.96 27.15
C GLY A 154 33.94 17.39 28.39
N TRP A 155 33.83 16.08 28.65
CA TRP A 155 34.56 15.43 29.75
C TRP A 155 36.06 15.24 29.49
N ASN A 156 36.47 15.08 28.23
CA ASN A 156 37.89 14.97 27.85
C ASN A 156 38.61 16.34 27.82
N THR A 157 37.88 17.46 27.83
CA THR A 157 38.47 18.81 27.89
C THR A 157 38.63 19.35 29.32
N ALA A 158 37.87 18.85 30.30
CA ALA A 158 37.95 19.31 31.69
C ALA A 158 39.11 18.67 32.49
N SER A 159 39.70 17.58 31.99
CA SER A 159 40.89 16.95 32.57
C SER A 159 42.22 17.47 32.00
N ASN A 160 42.17 18.33 30.97
CA ASN A 160 43.34 18.69 30.17
C ASN A 160 43.90 20.09 30.51
N SER A 161 43.98 20.42 31.80
CA SER A 161 44.90 21.46 32.31
C SER A 161 46.36 20.96 32.41
N GLN A 162 46.70 19.91 31.65
CA GLN A 162 48.04 19.31 31.55
C GLN A 162 48.45 19.16 30.06
N SER A 163 48.10 20.14 29.23
CA SER A 163 48.18 20.11 27.76
C SER A 163 49.60 20.26 27.17
N ASN A 164 50.60 19.58 27.73
CA ASN A 164 51.96 19.52 27.15
C ASN A 164 52.51 18.09 27.02
N PHE A 165 51.83 17.07 27.57
CA PHE A 165 52.26 15.66 27.42
C PHE A 165 51.56 14.93 26.26
N ASP A 166 50.39 15.38 25.83
CA ASP A 166 49.57 14.69 24.82
C ASP A 166 50.15 14.75 23.39
N GLU A 167 50.89 15.81 23.05
CA GLU A 167 51.43 15.95 21.69
C GLU A 167 52.59 14.97 21.39
N LEU A 168 53.28 14.50 22.43
CA LEU A 168 54.33 13.47 22.33
C LEU A 168 53.73 12.08 22.18
N GLU A 169 52.70 11.78 22.97
CA GLU A 169 51.97 10.52 22.92
C GLU A 169 51.29 10.32 21.56
N ASP A 170 50.68 11.37 20.99
CA ASP A 170 50.10 11.34 19.66
C ASP A 170 51.13 11.08 18.55
N LYS A 171 52.36 11.59 18.70
CA LYS A 171 53.46 11.30 17.78
C LYS A 171 53.92 9.85 17.87
N PHE A 172 54.01 9.30 19.08
CA PHE A 172 54.36 7.89 19.30
C PHE A 172 53.29 6.96 18.72
N ARG A 173 52.01 7.21 18.98
CA ARG A 173 50.91 6.41 18.43
C ARG A 173 50.87 6.37 16.92
N ARG A 174 51.15 7.51 16.26
CA ARG A 174 51.27 7.58 14.79
C ARG A 174 52.47 6.81 14.28
N TRP A 175 53.58 6.81 15.00
CA TRP A 175 54.77 6.06 14.62
C TRP A 175 54.56 4.54 14.79
N GLU A 176 53.99 4.11 15.91
CA GLU A 176 53.71 2.68 16.18
C GLU A 176 52.72 2.09 15.16
N THR A 177 51.65 2.81 14.84
CA THR A 177 50.69 2.37 13.80
C THR A 177 51.32 2.29 12.42
N GLN A 178 52.27 3.17 12.09
CA GLN A 178 53.00 3.12 10.83
C GLN A 178 53.98 1.95 10.78
N ASP A 179 54.68 1.65 11.90
CA ASP A 179 55.62 0.53 12.00
C ASP A 179 54.89 -0.82 11.91
N GLU A 180 53.73 -0.97 12.59
CA GLU A 180 52.89 -2.16 12.49
C GLU A 180 52.41 -2.41 11.05
N LEU A 181 52.04 -1.34 10.32
CA LEU A 181 51.66 -1.40 8.91
C LEU A 181 52.83 -1.84 8.02
N GLU A 182 54.04 -1.35 8.28
CA GLU A 182 55.24 -1.80 7.54
C GLU A 182 55.60 -3.25 7.84
N GLN A 183 55.48 -3.69 9.09
CA GLN A 183 55.69 -5.08 9.48
C GLN A 183 54.68 -6.02 8.81
N LEU A 184 53.41 -5.62 8.74
CA LEU A 184 52.38 -6.38 8.02
C LEU A 184 52.65 -6.43 6.51
N LYS A 185 53.06 -5.31 5.90
CA LYS A 185 53.46 -5.28 4.48
C LYS A 185 54.67 -6.18 4.20
N ARG A 186 55.67 -6.23 5.08
CA ARG A 186 56.82 -7.15 4.95
C ARG A 186 56.43 -8.62 5.14
N LYS A 187 55.46 -8.91 6.01
CA LYS A 187 54.93 -10.28 6.21
C LYS A 187 54.06 -10.77 5.04
N MET A 188 53.40 -9.87 4.30
CA MET A 188 52.62 -10.21 3.10
C MET A 188 53.42 -10.20 1.79
N GLY A 189 54.70 -9.80 1.83
CA GLY A 189 55.62 -9.78 0.69
C GLY A 189 56.63 -10.94 0.64
N LYS A 190 56.37 -12.04 1.37
CA LYS A 190 57.09 -13.32 1.29
C LYS A 190 56.14 -14.46 1.00
#